data_AF-A0A384B2T7-F1
#
_entry.id   AF-A0A384B2T7-F1
#
_cell.length_a   1.000
_cell.length_b   1.000
_cell.length_c   1.000
_cell.angle_alpha   90.00
_cell.angle_beta   90.00
_cell.angle_gamma   90.00
#
_symmetry.space_group_name_H-M   'P 1'
#
loop_
_entity.id
_entity.type
_entity.pdbx_description
1 polymer ?
#
loop_
_entity_poly.entity_id
_entity_poly.type
_entity_poly.pdbx_seq_one_letter_code
_entity_poly.pdbx_strand_id
1 'polypeptide(L)'
;MGALGLECRGRRPQGKGCLLLAVAGATSLVTLLLAVPITALAVLALVPQEQGGLVTGTADPGAQAQAHQRFESGELPVEEEAETDLSPRLPAAHLIGAWTRGQGLGWEAKKEEAFLRSGTQFSGAEGLALPQDGLYYLYCHVGYRGRAPPPGGDPLDRSVTLLSRLYRAGGAYGSGSPELLLEGAETVTPVLDPARRHEYGPLWYTSVGFGGLVQLRRGERVYVNISHPDMVDYRRGKTFFGAVMVG
;
A
#
# COMPACT_ATOMS: atom_id res chain seq x y z
N MET A 1 70.73 34.42 -22.22
CA MET A 1 70.66 35.87 -21.90
C MET A 1 69.20 36.29 -22.00
N GLY A 2 68.49 36.83 -21.01
CA GLY A 2 68.67 37.10 -19.58
C GLY A 2 67.28 37.01 -18.92
N ALA A 3 67.15 36.49 -17.70
CA ALA A 3 67.14 37.22 -16.41
C ALA A 3 65.77 37.85 -16.03
N LEU A 4 65.07 37.12 -15.15
CA LEU A 4 64.34 37.51 -13.93
C LEU A 4 63.60 38.86 -13.81
N GLY A 5 62.32 38.76 -13.43
CA GLY A 5 61.56 39.79 -12.72
C GLY A 5 60.42 39.16 -11.92
N LEU A 6 60.63 38.93 -10.63
CA LEU A 6 59.61 38.57 -9.64
C LEU A 6 58.84 39.81 -9.22
N GLU A 7 57.50 39.76 -9.23
CA GLU A 7 56.68 40.52 -8.28
C GLU A 7 55.52 39.66 -7.77
N CYS A 8 55.65 39.21 -6.53
CA CYS A 8 54.53 38.77 -5.70
C CYS A 8 53.74 40.01 -5.26
N ARG A 9 52.43 40.04 -5.53
CA ARG A 9 51.50 40.88 -4.77
C ARG A 9 50.30 40.07 -4.32
N GLY A 10 50.35 39.66 -3.05
CA GLY A 10 49.23 39.00 -2.38
C GLY A 10 48.02 39.91 -2.26
N ARG A 11 46.83 39.31 -2.35
CA ARG A 11 45.60 39.89 -1.82
C ARG A 11 44.71 38.77 -1.26
N ARG A 12 44.56 38.78 0.07
CA ARG A 12 43.73 37.88 0.89
C ARG A 12 42.33 37.67 0.31
N PRO A 13 41.80 36.43 0.32
CA PRO A 13 40.37 36.18 0.36
C PRO A 13 39.91 36.10 1.84
N GLN A 14 38.59 36.07 2.05
CA GLN A 14 37.91 35.64 3.28
C GLN A 14 37.74 36.69 4.39
N GLY A 15 36.48 37.07 4.59
CA GLY A 15 36.01 37.83 5.75
C GLY A 15 34.48 37.81 5.89
N LYS A 16 33.74 37.66 4.78
CA LYS A 16 32.27 37.65 4.81
C LYS A 16 31.64 36.25 4.86
N GLY A 17 32.29 35.22 4.28
CA GLY A 17 31.75 33.85 4.24
C GLY A 17 31.72 33.14 5.60
N CYS A 18 32.76 33.30 6.42
CA CYS A 18 32.84 32.66 7.74
C CYS A 18 31.83 33.20 8.74
N LEU A 19 31.50 34.50 8.68
CA LEU A 19 30.51 35.11 9.58
C LEU A 19 29.09 34.59 9.31
N LEU A 20 28.71 34.39 8.04
CA LEU A 20 27.40 33.84 7.70
C LEU A 20 27.27 32.35 8.06
N LEU A 21 28.32 31.57 7.85
CA LEU A 21 28.37 30.16 8.27
C LEU A 21 28.32 30.00 9.80
N ALA A 22 29.01 30.87 10.54
CA ALA A 22 28.97 30.86 12.01
C ALA A 22 27.58 31.23 12.56
N VAL A 23 26.91 32.22 11.97
CA VAL A 23 25.56 32.62 12.38
C VAL A 23 24.52 31.54 12.07
N ALA A 24 24.59 30.91 10.89
CA ALA A 24 23.69 29.82 10.52
C ALA A 24 23.92 28.55 11.36
N GLY A 25 25.17 28.25 11.73
CA GLY A 25 25.50 27.15 12.63
C GLY A 25 24.97 27.37 14.06
N ALA A 26 25.09 28.59 14.58
CA ALA A 26 24.60 28.93 15.92
C ALA A 26 23.07 28.85 15.99
N THR A 27 22.35 29.35 14.99
CA THR A 27 20.88 29.26 14.97
C THR A 27 20.38 27.83 14.85
N SER A 28 21.04 26.99 14.03
CA SER A 28 20.70 25.57 13.90
C SER A 28 20.98 24.76 15.18
N LEU A 29 22.04 25.08 15.92
CA LEU A 29 22.35 24.39 17.17
C LEU A 29 21.36 24.75 18.28
N VAL A 30 20.95 26.02 18.35
CA VAL A 30 19.95 26.51 19.31
C VAL A 30 18.58 25.90 19.04
N THR A 31 18.13 25.79 17.79
CA THR A 31 16.86 25.13 17.47
C THR A 31 16.88 23.65 17.81
N LEU A 32 17.99 22.94 17.54
CA LEU A 32 18.11 21.52 17.89
C LEU A 32 18.08 21.29 19.40
N LEU A 33 18.81 22.13 20.16
CA LEU A 33 18.88 22.04 21.63
C LEU A 33 17.54 22.34 22.31
N LEU A 34 16.67 23.14 21.70
CA LEU A 34 15.35 23.46 22.24
C LEU A 34 14.27 22.46 21.79
N ALA A 35 14.29 22.01 20.53
CA ALA A 35 13.24 21.16 19.97
C ALA A 35 13.23 19.74 20.58
N VAL A 36 14.41 19.16 20.81
CA VAL A 36 14.56 17.79 21.33
C VAL A 36 14.03 17.63 22.76
N PRO A 37 14.36 18.48 23.75
CA PRO A 37 13.82 18.32 25.11
C PRO A 37 12.31 18.60 25.16
N ILE A 38 11.78 19.52 24.35
CA ILE A 38 10.34 19.81 24.31
C ILE A 38 9.57 18.61 23.75
N THR A 39 10.08 17.97 22.69
CA THR A 39 9.45 16.77 22.12
C THR A 39 9.56 15.57 23.07
N ALA A 40 10.69 15.39 23.75
CA ALA A 40 10.84 14.34 24.75
C ALA A 40 9.86 14.51 25.94
N LEU A 41 9.69 15.75 26.44
CA LEU A 41 8.72 16.05 27.49
C LEU A 41 7.28 15.86 27.01
N ALA A 42 6.95 16.24 25.78
CA ALA A 42 5.62 16.02 25.21
C ALA A 42 5.29 14.54 25.10
N VAL A 43 6.24 13.69 24.66
CA VAL A 43 6.05 12.23 24.60
C VAL A 43 5.88 11.65 26.00
N LEU A 44 6.71 12.06 26.97
CA LEU A 44 6.58 11.58 28.35
C LEU A 44 5.28 12.02 29.03
N ALA A 45 4.72 13.19 28.67
CA ALA A 45 3.47 13.69 29.24
C ALA A 45 2.22 13.15 28.53
N LEU A 46 2.30 12.83 27.24
CA LEU A 46 1.16 12.38 26.43
C LEU A 46 1.06 10.85 26.33
N VAL A 47 2.10 10.11 26.72
CA VAL A 47 2.04 8.66 26.84
C VAL A 47 1.59 8.32 28.27
N PRO A 48 0.38 7.76 28.45
CA PRO A 48 -0.03 7.24 29.75
C PRO A 48 0.98 6.18 30.19
N GLN A 49 1.65 6.43 31.31
CA GLN A 49 2.41 5.40 32.00
C GLN A 49 1.41 4.39 32.55
N GLU A 50 1.23 3.29 31.81
CA GLU A 50 0.62 2.05 32.28
C GLU A 50 1.47 1.53 33.46
N GLN A 51 1.19 2.07 34.65
CA GLN A 51 1.71 1.53 35.90
C GLN A 51 1.05 0.18 36.11
N GLY A 52 1.77 -0.88 35.74
CA GLY A 52 1.43 -2.26 36.04
C GLY A 52 1.19 -2.42 37.55
N GLY A 53 -0.09 -2.60 37.90
CA GLY A 53 -0.53 -2.89 39.24
C GLY A 53 0.03 -4.22 39.73
N LEU A 54 0.87 -4.14 40.74
CA LEU A 54 1.33 -5.24 41.58
C LEU A 54 0.14 -5.84 42.33
N VAL A 55 -0.35 -7.01 41.90
CA VAL A 55 -1.30 -7.82 42.69
C VAL A 55 -0.51 -8.86 43.48
N THR A 56 -0.36 -8.60 44.77
CA THR A 56 0.12 -9.53 45.80
C THR A 56 -0.87 -10.67 45.99
N GLY A 57 -0.38 -11.91 45.96
CA GLY A 57 -1.21 -13.10 46.12
C GLY A 57 -1.66 -13.42 47.54
N THR A 58 -2.58 -14.37 47.62
CA THR A 58 -2.72 -15.32 48.73
C THR A 58 -3.35 -16.59 48.18
N ALA A 59 -2.64 -17.71 48.37
CA ALA A 59 -3.10 -19.06 48.13
C ALA A 59 -4.10 -19.50 49.22
N ASP A 60 -5.04 -20.38 48.86
CA ASP A 60 -5.28 -21.59 49.65
C ASP A 60 -5.85 -22.71 48.75
N PRO A 61 -5.49 -24.00 48.99
CA PRO A 61 -5.80 -25.12 48.11
C PRO A 61 -6.93 -26.00 48.67
N GLY A 62 -7.63 -26.70 47.78
CA GLY A 62 -8.33 -27.94 48.15
C GLY A 62 -9.76 -28.03 47.65
N ALA A 63 -9.95 -28.74 46.54
CA ALA A 63 -11.00 -29.75 46.41
C ALA A 63 -10.82 -30.52 45.09
N GLN A 64 -10.47 -31.80 45.23
CA GLN A 64 -10.96 -32.96 44.48
C GLN A 64 -10.91 -32.90 42.94
N ALA A 65 -9.96 -33.57 42.31
CA ALA A 65 -9.96 -35.02 42.05
C ALA A 65 -10.99 -35.44 40.97
N GLN A 66 -10.48 -36.18 39.98
CA GLN A 66 -11.08 -36.62 38.71
C GLN A 66 -10.89 -35.56 37.61
N ALA A 67 -10.14 -35.78 36.52
CA ALA A 67 -9.80 -37.00 35.83
C ALA A 67 -8.40 -36.88 35.22
N HIS A 68 -7.49 -37.74 35.67
CA HIS A 68 -6.22 -37.99 35.01
C HIS A 68 -6.38 -39.26 34.17
N GLN A 69 -7.13 -39.21 33.06
CA GLN A 69 -7.02 -40.21 32.00
C GLN A 69 -7.32 -39.57 30.63
N ARG A 70 -6.40 -39.85 29.70
CA ARG A 70 -6.43 -39.60 28.26
C ARG A 70 -5.64 -38.36 27.80
N PHE A 71 -4.33 -38.48 27.97
CA PHE A 71 -3.32 -37.78 27.18
C PHE A 71 -3.32 -38.39 25.78
N GLU A 72 -4.03 -37.78 24.82
CA GLU A 72 -3.73 -37.92 23.39
C GLU A 72 -4.47 -36.86 22.57
N SER A 73 -3.68 -36.03 21.88
CA SER A 73 -4.06 -35.14 20.75
C SER A 73 -5.14 -34.08 21.02
N GLY A 74 -4.71 -32.90 21.46
CA GLY A 74 -5.48 -31.66 21.42
C GLY A 74 -4.75 -30.61 20.58
N GLU A 75 -5.22 -30.40 19.37
CA GLU A 75 -4.89 -29.24 18.53
C GLU A 75 -5.28 -27.97 19.29
N LEU A 76 -4.33 -27.05 19.47
CA LEU A 76 -4.59 -25.75 20.08
C LEU A 76 -5.53 -24.96 19.15
N PRO A 77 -6.70 -24.48 19.62
CA PRO A 77 -7.45 -23.50 18.86
C PRO A 77 -6.62 -22.21 18.84
N VAL A 78 -6.38 -21.68 17.65
CA VAL A 78 -5.96 -20.29 17.48
C VAL A 78 -7.03 -19.46 18.17
N GLU A 79 -6.67 -18.79 19.26
CA GLU A 79 -7.51 -17.79 19.90
C GLU A 79 -7.72 -16.69 18.88
N GLU A 80 -8.88 -16.73 18.22
CA GLU A 80 -9.42 -15.62 17.46
C GLU A 80 -9.70 -14.53 18.50
N GLU A 81 -8.76 -13.59 18.65
CA GLU A 81 -8.97 -12.36 19.41
C GLU A 81 -10.19 -11.65 18.80
N ALA A 82 -11.36 -11.94 19.36
CA ALA A 82 -12.57 -11.19 19.11
C ALA A 82 -12.34 -9.80 19.71
N GLU A 83 -11.83 -8.88 18.90
CA GLU A 83 -11.93 -7.44 19.15
C GLU A 83 -13.41 -7.11 19.38
N THR A 84 -13.82 -7.01 20.64
CA THR A 84 -15.14 -6.54 21.04
C THR A 84 -15.19 -5.02 20.88
N ASP A 85 -15.24 -4.55 19.63
CA ASP A 85 -15.77 -3.24 19.30
C ASP A 85 -17.23 -3.42 18.90
N LEU A 86 -18.14 -3.07 19.81
CA LEU A 86 -19.60 -3.30 19.71
C LEU A 86 -20.31 -2.31 18.75
N SER A 87 -19.56 -1.69 17.85
CA SER A 87 -20.10 -1.02 16.67
C SER A 87 -20.25 -2.06 15.55
N PRO A 88 -21.42 -2.22 14.89
CA PRO A 88 -21.45 -3.02 13.67
C PRO A 88 -20.51 -2.35 12.68
N ARG A 89 -19.34 -2.97 12.45
CA ARG A 89 -18.35 -2.43 11.53
C ARG A 89 -19.02 -2.26 10.17
N LEU A 90 -18.84 -1.12 9.52
CA LEU A 90 -19.42 -0.89 8.21
C LEU A 90 -18.88 -1.91 7.17
N PRO A 91 -19.67 -2.31 6.16
CA PRO A 91 -19.20 -3.18 5.09
C PRO A 91 -17.95 -2.64 4.41
N ALA A 92 -16.93 -3.49 4.31
CA ALA A 92 -15.64 -3.14 3.75
C ALA A 92 -14.95 -4.38 3.18
N ALA A 93 -14.18 -4.17 2.12
CA ALA A 93 -13.36 -5.20 1.50
C ALA A 93 -12.05 -4.61 0.97
N HIS A 94 -10.98 -5.39 1.07
CA HIS A 94 -9.70 -5.16 0.43
C HIS A 94 -9.23 -6.46 -0.20
N LEU A 95 -9.02 -6.44 -1.52
CA LEU A 95 -8.62 -7.59 -2.31
C LEU A 95 -7.24 -7.31 -2.89
N ILE A 96 -6.34 -8.29 -2.81
CA ILE A 96 -4.98 -8.17 -3.32
C ILE A 96 -4.82 -8.99 -4.61
N GLY A 97 -4.01 -8.50 -5.54
CA GLY A 97 -3.74 -9.20 -6.79
C GLY A 97 -2.99 -10.50 -6.51
N ALA A 98 -3.50 -11.61 -7.04
CA ALA A 98 -2.90 -12.92 -6.94
C ALA A 98 -2.74 -13.55 -8.32
N TRP A 99 -1.63 -14.25 -8.56
CA TRP A 99 -1.46 -15.00 -9.80
C TRP A 99 -2.09 -16.38 -9.68
N THR A 100 -3.08 -16.67 -10.52
CA THR A 100 -3.74 -17.98 -10.59
C THR A 100 -3.19 -18.79 -11.76
N ARG A 101 -2.59 -19.94 -11.45
CA ARG A 101 -2.00 -20.84 -12.46
C ARG A 101 -3.06 -21.21 -13.51
N GLY A 102 -2.79 -20.90 -14.78
CA GLY A 102 -3.66 -21.23 -15.92
C GLY A 102 -4.81 -20.24 -16.18
N GLN A 103 -5.13 -19.34 -15.24
CA GLN A 103 -6.18 -18.32 -15.40
C GLN A 103 -5.64 -16.88 -15.46
N GLY A 104 -4.37 -16.66 -15.11
CA GLY A 104 -3.73 -15.35 -15.15
C GLY A 104 -4.01 -14.55 -13.87
N LEU A 105 -4.36 -13.28 -14.03
CA LEU A 105 -4.70 -12.38 -12.93
C LEU A 105 -5.93 -12.91 -12.16
N GLY A 106 -5.78 -13.06 -10.86
CA GLY A 106 -6.84 -13.31 -9.89
C GLY A 106 -6.77 -12.34 -8.71
N TRP A 107 -7.71 -12.50 -7.78
CA TRP A 107 -7.80 -11.69 -6.57
C TRP A 107 -7.91 -12.59 -5.34
N GLU A 108 -7.14 -12.27 -4.31
CA GLU A 108 -7.17 -12.92 -2.99
C GLU A 108 -7.93 -12.03 -2.00
N ALA A 109 -8.73 -12.66 -1.14
CA ALA A 109 -9.71 -12.01 -0.28
C ALA A 109 -9.58 -12.35 1.21
N LYS A 110 -8.77 -13.37 1.56
CA LYS A 110 -8.72 -13.97 2.90
C LYS A 110 -7.31 -14.07 3.49
N LYS A 111 -6.27 -13.90 2.68
CA LYS A 111 -4.88 -14.08 3.10
C LYS A 111 -4.13 -12.76 3.07
N GLU A 112 -3.03 -12.71 3.82
CA GLU A 112 -2.15 -11.54 3.90
C GLU A 112 -2.92 -10.30 4.35
N GLU A 113 -2.86 -9.20 3.60
CA GLU A 113 -3.56 -7.95 3.90
C GLU A 113 -4.98 -7.90 3.32
N ALA A 114 -5.42 -8.95 2.63
CA ALA A 114 -6.76 -9.02 2.09
C ALA A 114 -7.80 -9.30 3.18
N PHE A 115 -8.95 -8.64 3.10
CA PHE A 115 -10.05 -8.86 4.03
C PHE A 115 -11.41 -8.65 3.39
N LEU A 116 -12.40 -9.34 3.96
CA LEU A 116 -13.82 -9.13 3.78
C LEU A 116 -14.44 -8.87 5.15
N ARG A 117 -15.33 -7.88 5.27
CA ARG A 117 -15.89 -7.44 6.55
C ARG A 117 -17.40 -7.29 6.46
N SER A 118 -18.11 -7.62 7.55
CA SER A 118 -19.53 -7.32 7.72
C SER A 118 -20.43 -7.80 6.57
N GLY A 119 -20.22 -9.04 6.14
CA GLY A 119 -21.06 -9.71 5.13
C GLY A 119 -20.69 -9.43 3.68
N THR A 120 -19.60 -8.69 3.40
CA THR A 120 -19.07 -8.58 2.04
C THR A 120 -18.62 -9.94 1.53
N GLN A 121 -18.87 -10.22 0.25
CA GLN A 121 -18.56 -11.50 -0.37
C GLN A 121 -17.77 -11.28 -1.65
N PHE A 122 -16.78 -12.13 -1.91
CA PHE A 122 -16.03 -12.12 -3.16
C PHE A 122 -16.06 -13.50 -3.81
N SER A 123 -16.28 -13.52 -5.12
CA SER A 123 -16.13 -14.69 -5.98
C SER A 123 -15.33 -14.29 -7.21
N GLY A 124 -14.36 -15.12 -7.62
CA GLY A 124 -13.55 -14.83 -8.80
C GLY A 124 -14.35 -14.68 -10.10
N ALA A 125 -15.49 -15.38 -10.20
CA ALA A 125 -16.36 -15.31 -11.38
C ALA A 125 -17.37 -14.15 -11.33
N GLU A 126 -17.80 -13.74 -10.13
CA GLU A 126 -18.89 -12.77 -9.96
C GLU A 126 -18.43 -11.39 -9.48
N GLY A 127 -17.20 -11.26 -8.97
CA GLY A 127 -16.70 -10.04 -8.36
C GLY A 127 -17.08 -9.87 -6.88
N LEU A 128 -16.90 -8.65 -6.38
CA LEU A 128 -17.17 -8.22 -5.01
C LEU A 128 -18.65 -7.81 -4.86
N ALA A 129 -19.39 -8.44 -3.95
CA ALA A 129 -20.69 -7.95 -3.48
C ALA A 129 -20.59 -7.29 -2.12
N LEU A 130 -21.32 -6.19 -2.00
CA LEU A 130 -21.54 -5.47 -0.76
C LEU A 130 -22.98 -5.74 -0.29
N PRO A 131 -23.19 -6.03 1.00
CA PRO A 131 -24.46 -6.55 1.51
C PRO A 131 -25.53 -5.47 1.74
N GLN A 132 -25.16 -4.19 1.67
CA GLN A 132 -26.04 -3.07 2.03
C GLN A 132 -26.10 -2.02 0.92
N ASP A 133 -27.27 -1.42 0.74
CA ASP A 133 -27.43 -0.24 -0.10
C ASP A 133 -26.73 0.95 0.59
N GLY A 134 -25.92 1.70 -0.15
CA GLY A 134 -25.17 2.79 0.46
C GLY A 134 -24.20 3.49 -0.48
N LEU A 135 -23.58 4.53 0.04
CA LEU A 135 -22.47 5.21 -0.61
C LEU A 135 -21.18 4.49 -0.22
N TYR A 136 -20.39 4.10 -1.21
CA TYR A 136 -19.12 3.40 -1.00
C TYR A 136 -17.99 4.17 -1.64
N TYR A 137 -16.86 4.26 -0.95
CA TYR A 137 -15.60 4.65 -1.56
C TYR A 137 -14.95 3.42 -2.18
N LEU A 138 -14.91 3.40 -3.51
CA LEU A 138 -14.25 2.36 -4.29
C LEU A 138 -12.84 2.84 -4.65
N TYR A 139 -11.87 1.93 -4.59
CA TYR A 139 -10.49 2.24 -4.95
C TYR A 139 -9.83 1.05 -5.65
N CYS A 140 -8.89 1.36 -6.55
CA CYS A 140 -8.10 0.38 -7.27
C CYS A 140 -6.70 0.94 -7.50
N HIS A 141 -5.70 0.08 -7.34
CA HIS A 141 -4.32 0.36 -7.69
C HIS A 141 -3.71 -0.88 -8.33
N VAL A 142 -3.16 -0.73 -9.53
CA VAL A 142 -2.53 -1.82 -10.27
C VAL A 142 -1.09 -1.43 -10.59
N GLY A 143 -0.15 -2.17 -10.02
CA GLY A 143 1.27 -2.03 -10.34
C GLY A 143 1.59 -2.82 -11.60
N TYR A 144 2.41 -2.23 -12.47
CA TYR A 144 2.87 -2.85 -13.70
C TYR A 144 4.39 -2.85 -13.75
N ARG A 145 4.94 -3.88 -14.39
CA ARG A 145 6.35 -3.99 -14.69
C ARG A 145 6.54 -4.61 -16.07
N GLY A 146 7.55 -4.12 -16.77
CA GLY A 146 7.90 -4.64 -18.08
C GLY A 146 9.35 -4.35 -18.42
N ARG A 147 9.74 -4.71 -19.64
CA ARG A 147 11.05 -4.38 -20.20
C ARG A 147 10.87 -3.58 -21.47
N ALA A 148 11.82 -2.68 -21.74
CA ALA A 148 11.89 -2.05 -23.04
C ALA A 148 12.07 -3.13 -24.13
N PRO A 149 11.40 -3.00 -25.28
CA PRO A 149 11.64 -3.89 -26.40
C PRO A 149 13.08 -3.74 -26.91
N PRO A 150 13.66 -4.79 -27.52
CA PRO A 150 14.98 -4.71 -28.12
C PRO A 150 15.02 -3.65 -29.25
N PRO A 151 16.20 -3.05 -29.49
CA PRO A 151 16.35 -2.03 -30.52
C PRO A 151 16.13 -2.64 -31.93
N GLY A 152 15.29 -2.01 -32.74
CA GLY A 152 15.00 -2.43 -34.13
C GLY A 152 13.53 -2.72 -34.44
N GLY A 153 12.65 -2.73 -33.42
CA GLY A 153 11.20 -2.77 -33.62
C GLY A 153 10.58 -1.44 -34.06
N ASP A 154 9.35 -1.52 -34.59
CA ASP A 154 8.54 -0.38 -35.01
C ASP A 154 8.46 0.68 -33.87
N PRO A 155 8.76 1.96 -34.14
CA PRO A 155 8.55 3.05 -33.19
C PRO A 155 7.16 3.10 -32.55
N LEU A 156 6.09 2.68 -33.25
CA LEU A 156 4.72 2.65 -32.71
C LEU A 156 4.53 1.58 -31.63
N ASP A 157 5.24 0.45 -31.72
CA ASP A 157 5.16 -0.66 -30.75
C ASP A 157 5.99 -0.42 -29.47
N ARG A 158 6.57 0.78 -29.33
CA ARG A 158 7.39 1.10 -28.15
C ARG A 158 6.58 1.53 -26.95
N SER A 159 5.43 2.17 -27.16
CA SER A 159 4.63 2.68 -26.05
C SER A 159 3.51 1.71 -25.70
N VAL A 160 3.29 1.50 -24.40
CA VAL A 160 2.19 0.68 -23.90
C VAL A 160 1.24 1.54 -23.08
N THR A 161 -0.05 1.51 -23.41
CA THR A 161 -1.09 2.17 -22.61
C THR A 161 -1.74 1.14 -21.70
N LEU A 162 -1.49 1.30 -20.41
CA LEU A 162 -2.00 0.48 -19.33
C LEU A 162 -3.32 1.07 -18.85
N LEU A 163 -4.31 0.23 -18.69
CA LEU A 163 -5.68 0.64 -18.40
C LEU A 163 -6.26 -0.25 -17.33
N SER A 164 -6.87 0.39 -16.34
CA SER A 164 -7.58 -0.27 -15.25
C SER A 164 -8.97 0.35 -15.12
N ARG A 165 -9.99 -0.49 -15.10
CA ARG A 165 -11.39 -0.08 -15.11
C ARG A 165 -12.16 -0.82 -14.04
N LEU A 166 -12.98 -0.11 -13.29
CA LEU A 166 -13.88 -0.68 -12.30
C LEU A 166 -15.30 -0.61 -12.84
N TYR A 167 -15.98 -1.75 -12.83
CA TYR A 167 -17.33 -1.92 -13.34
C TYR A 167 -18.28 -2.31 -12.21
N ARG A 168 -19.56 -1.97 -12.38
CA ARG A 168 -20.67 -2.63 -11.69
C ARG A 168 -21.51 -3.47 -12.65
N ALA A 169 -22.08 -4.56 -12.15
CA ALA A 169 -23.04 -5.38 -12.86
C ALA A 169 -24.05 -6.02 -11.88
N GLY A 170 -25.17 -6.52 -12.40
CA GLY A 170 -26.23 -7.14 -11.60
C GLY A 170 -27.13 -6.14 -10.86
N GLY A 171 -27.96 -6.64 -9.95
CA GLY A 171 -28.98 -5.84 -9.28
C GLY A 171 -30.24 -5.60 -10.12
N ALA A 172 -31.13 -4.75 -9.62
CA ALA A 172 -32.42 -4.42 -10.25
C ALA A 172 -32.32 -3.31 -11.33
N TYR A 173 -31.11 -2.89 -11.70
CA TYR A 173 -30.88 -1.75 -12.59
C TYR A 173 -30.25 -2.17 -13.93
N GLY A 174 -30.76 -1.62 -15.03
CA GLY A 174 -30.15 -1.68 -16.36
C GLY A 174 -30.55 -2.87 -17.25
N SER A 175 -29.93 -2.92 -18.44
CA SER A 175 -30.11 -3.94 -19.48
C SER A 175 -29.41 -5.28 -19.15
N GLY A 176 -28.82 -5.41 -17.96
CA GLY A 176 -27.92 -6.50 -17.59
C GLY A 176 -26.48 -6.33 -18.10
N SER A 177 -26.18 -5.27 -18.87
CA SER A 177 -24.80 -4.97 -19.28
C SER A 177 -24.01 -4.30 -18.16
N PRO A 178 -22.70 -4.60 -18.02
CA PRO A 178 -21.84 -3.91 -17.07
C PRO A 178 -21.73 -2.41 -17.32
N GLU A 179 -21.69 -1.62 -16.25
CA GLU A 179 -21.53 -0.16 -16.28
C GLU A 179 -20.15 0.23 -15.74
N LEU A 180 -19.45 1.08 -16.49
CA LEU A 180 -18.15 1.63 -16.07
C LEU A 180 -18.35 2.67 -14.96
N LEU A 181 -17.68 2.48 -13.83
CA LEU A 181 -17.73 3.39 -12.69
C LEU A 181 -16.51 4.30 -12.62
N LEU A 182 -15.32 3.73 -12.69
CA LEU A 182 -14.05 4.44 -12.57
C LEU A 182 -13.05 3.86 -13.59
N GLU A 183 -12.19 4.72 -14.13
CA GLU A 183 -11.13 4.34 -15.07
C GLU A 183 -9.87 5.13 -14.75
N GLY A 184 -8.72 4.49 -14.91
CA GLY A 184 -7.42 5.13 -14.94
C GLY A 184 -6.58 4.56 -16.07
N ALA A 185 -5.73 5.39 -16.65
CA ALA A 185 -4.81 5.02 -17.72
C ALA A 185 -3.42 5.61 -17.45
N GLU A 186 -2.39 4.89 -17.89
CA GLU A 186 -1.01 5.36 -17.88
C GLU A 186 -0.31 4.86 -19.15
N THR A 187 0.43 5.73 -19.83
CA THR A 187 1.21 5.34 -21.02
C THR A 187 2.69 5.34 -20.70
N VAL A 188 3.33 4.19 -20.87
CA VAL A 188 4.78 4.03 -20.68
C VAL A 188 5.45 4.01 -22.04
N THR A 189 6.43 4.88 -22.24
CA THR A 189 7.37 4.84 -23.37
C THR A 189 8.75 4.49 -22.81
N PRO A 190 9.20 3.22 -22.90
CA PRO A 190 10.48 2.79 -22.35
C PRO A 190 11.65 3.50 -23.03
N VAL A 191 12.60 3.96 -22.22
CA VAL A 191 13.88 4.51 -22.71
C VAL A 191 14.70 3.37 -23.31
N LEU A 192 15.17 3.56 -24.54
CA LEU A 192 16.04 2.58 -25.21
C LEU A 192 17.45 2.62 -24.63
N ASP A 193 18.14 1.49 -24.62
CA ASP A 193 19.59 1.45 -24.38
C ASP A 193 20.34 1.70 -25.71
N PRO A 194 20.90 2.90 -25.94
CA PRO A 194 21.62 3.20 -27.17
C PRO A 194 22.93 2.39 -27.28
N ALA A 195 23.48 1.92 -26.16
CA ALA A 195 24.75 1.20 -26.14
C ALA A 195 24.58 -0.32 -26.37
N ARG A 196 23.33 -0.82 -26.48
CA ARG A 196 23.00 -2.24 -26.66
C ARG A 196 23.78 -3.17 -25.71
N ARG A 197 24.00 -2.72 -24.47
CA ARG A 197 24.87 -3.44 -23.54
C ARG A 197 24.24 -4.72 -23.01
N HIS A 198 22.93 -4.86 -23.15
CA HIS A 198 22.16 -5.99 -22.65
C HIS A 198 21.29 -6.59 -23.74
N GLU A 199 21.21 -7.93 -23.75
CA GLU A 199 20.33 -8.71 -24.62
C GLU A 199 18.84 -8.38 -24.38
N TYR A 200 18.52 -8.01 -23.14
CA TYR A 200 17.19 -7.55 -22.72
C TYR A 200 17.19 -6.03 -22.49
N GLY A 201 16.13 -5.35 -22.91
CA GLY A 201 15.95 -3.93 -22.63
C GLY A 201 15.78 -3.63 -21.12
N PRO A 202 16.03 -2.37 -20.72
CA PRO A 202 15.88 -1.93 -19.33
C PRO A 202 14.50 -2.22 -18.76
N LEU A 203 14.46 -2.57 -17.47
CA LEU A 203 13.21 -2.72 -16.72
C LEU A 203 12.56 -1.35 -16.50
N TRP A 204 11.23 -1.34 -16.53
CA TRP A 204 10.43 -0.21 -16.12
C TRP A 204 9.32 -0.66 -15.18
N TYR A 205 8.84 0.28 -14.38
CA TYR A 205 7.76 0.10 -13.42
C TYR A 205 6.85 1.31 -13.49
N THR A 206 5.54 1.08 -13.43
CA THR A 206 4.55 2.14 -13.26
C THR A 206 3.33 1.60 -12.52
N SER A 207 2.34 2.45 -12.30
CA SER A 207 1.08 2.06 -11.65
C SER A 207 -0.09 2.89 -12.17
N VAL A 208 -1.27 2.29 -12.21
CA VAL A 208 -2.53 2.97 -12.45
C VAL A 208 -3.36 2.90 -11.17
N GLY A 209 -3.68 4.05 -10.58
CA GLY A 209 -4.45 4.15 -9.35
C GLY A 209 -5.59 5.15 -9.45
N PHE A 210 -6.74 4.82 -8.90
CA PHE A 210 -7.92 5.69 -8.84
C PHE A 210 -8.84 5.30 -7.67
N GLY A 211 -9.70 6.24 -7.27
CA GLY A 211 -10.77 5.98 -6.32
C GLY A 211 -11.84 7.05 -6.36
N GLY A 212 -13.05 6.69 -5.93
CA GLY A 212 -14.21 7.56 -6.02
C GLY A 212 -15.40 7.04 -5.23
N LEU A 213 -16.33 7.95 -4.93
CA LEU A 213 -17.59 7.62 -4.25
C LEU A 213 -18.61 7.11 -5.27
N VAL A 214 -19.22 5.98 -4.98
CA VAL A 214 -20.22 5.33 -5.83
C VAL A 214 -21.39 4.88 -4.98
N GLN A 215 -22.61 5.22 -5.39
CA GLN A 215 -23.82 4.65 -4.81
C GLN A 215 -23.98 3.22 -5.32
N LEU A 216 -23.93 2.25 -4.41
CA LEU A 216 -24.15 0.84 -4.72
C LEU A 216 -25.41 0.32 -4.02
N ARG A 217 -26.05 -0.64 -4.67
CA ARG A 217 -27.22 -1.35 -4.14
C ARG A 217 -26.86 -2.79 -3.85
N ARG A 218 -27.54 -3.37 -2.88
CA ARG A 218 -27.46 -4.79 -2.57
C ARG A 218 -27.82 -5.61 -3.82
N GLY A 219 -26.98 -6.60 -4.10
CA GLY A 219 -27.10 -7.46 -5.28
C GLY A 219 -26.33 -6.97 -6.51
N GLU A 220 -25.79 -5.75 -6.47
CA GLU A 220 -24.77 -5.32 -7.43
C GLU A 220 -23.42 -5.96 -7.11
N ARG A 221 -22.65 -6.23 -8.15
CA ARG A 221 -21.30 -6.78 -8.10
C ARG A 221 -20.31 -5.79 -8.69
N VAL A 222 -19.15 -5.66 -8.06
CA VAL A 222 -18.05 -4.82 -8.52
C VAL A 222 -16.88 -5.68 -8.94
N TYR A 223 -16.28 -5.38 -10.09
CA TYR A 223 -15.08 -6.07 -10.55
C TYR A 223 -14.16 -5.12 -11.33
N VAL A 224 -12.89 -5.54 -11.44
CA VAL A 224 -11.84 -4.77 -12.11
C VAL A 224 -11.44 -5.47 -13.40
N ASN A 225 -11.35 -4.71 -14.48
CA ASN A 225 -10.79 -5.12 -15.76
C ASN A 225 -9.44 -4.42 -15.98
N ILE A 226 -8.42 -5.20 -16.35
CA ILE A 226 -7.04 -4.74 -16.57
C ILE A 226 -6.61 -5.10 -17.98
N SER A 227 -6.05 -4.15 -18.73
CA SER A 227 -5.69 -4.37 -20.14
C SER A 227 -4.52 -5.33 -20.36
N HIS A 228 -3.53 -5.34 -19.46
CA HIS A 228 -2.30 -6.14 -19.58
C HIS A 228 -2.05 -6.99 -18.31
N PRO A 229 -2.83 -8.06 -18.08
CA PRO A 229 -2.75 -8.88 -16.87
C PRO A 229 -1.42 -9.64 -16.71
N ASP A 230 -0.72 -9.88 -17.81
CA ASP A 230 0.61 -10.49 -17.88
C ASP A 230 1.73 -9.59 -17.37
N MET A 231 1.49 -8.26 -17.35
CA MET A 231 2.45 -7.25 -16.91
C MET A 231 2.25 -6.82 -15.44
N VAL A 232 1.24 -7.38 -14.77
CA VAL A 232 0.90 -7.01 -13.39
C VAL A 232 2.03 -7.39 -12.43
N ASP A 233 2.34 -6.47 -11.53
CA ASP A 233 3.27 -6.69 -10.41
C ASP A 233 2.50 -7.23 -9.20
N TYR A 234 2.66 -8.52 -8.93
CA TYR A 234 2.05 -9.24 -7.82
C TYR A 234 2.85 -9.15 -6.50
N ARG A 235 3.91 -8.34 -6.45
CA ARG A 235 4.62 -8.10 -5.19
C ARG A 235 3.66 -7.44 -4.19
N ARG A 236 3.84 -7.78 -2.91
CA ARG A 236 3.03 -7.27 -1.80
C ARG A 236 2.82 -5.76 -1.88
N GLY A 237 1.57 -5.33 -1.79
CA GLY A 237 1.17 -3.92 -1.81
C GLY A 237 1.26 -3.22 -3.17
N LYS A 238 1.50 -3.93 -4.28
CA LYS A 238 1.55 -3.33 -5.62
C LYS A 238 0.22 -3.34 -6.36
N THR A 239 -0.60 -4.35 -6.13
CA THR A 239 -1.86 -4.54 -6.86
C THR A 239 -2.97 -4.89 -5.88
N PHE A 240 -4.00 -4.05 -5.80
CA PHE A 240 -5.14 -4.22 -4.91
C PHE A 240 -6.35 -3.42 -5.39
N PHE A 241 -7.54 -3.84 -4.99
CA PHE A 241 -8.76 -3.03 -5.11
C PHE A 241 -9.70 -3.31 -3.94
N GLY A 242 -10.60 -2.38 -3.67
CA GLY A 242 -11.51 -2.55 -2.55
C GLY A 242 -12.61 -1.52 -2.50
N ALA A 243 -13.41 -1.64 -1.44
CA ALA A 243 -14.58 -0.83 -1.19
C ALA A 243 -14.76 -0.64 0.30
N VAL A 244 -15.12 0.56 0.73
CA VAL A 244 -15.53 0.85 2.12
C VAL A 244 -16.83 1.65 2.10
N MET A 245 -17.81 1.26 2.90
CA MET A 245 -19.03 2.03 3.05
C MET A 245 -18.73 3.34 3.80
N VAL A 246 -19.36 4.42 3.34
CA VAL A 246 -19.24 5.76 3.92
C VAL A 246 -20.59 6.14 4.51
N GLY A 247 -20.62 6.37 5.83
CA GLY A 247 -21.82 6.74 6.58
C GLY A 247 -22.28 5.64 7.51
#